data_AF-A0A2J9DZQ2-F1
#
_entry.id   AF-A0A2J9DZQ2-F1
#
_cell.length_a   1.000
_cell.length_b   1.000
_cell.length_c   1.000
_cell.angle_alpha   90.00
_cell.angle_beta   90.00
_cell.angle_gamma   90.00
#
_symmetry.space_group_name_H-M   'P 1'
#
loop_
_entity.id
_entity.type
_entity.pdbx_description
1 polymer ?
#
loop_
_entity_poly.entity_id
_entity_poly.type
_entity_poly.pdbx_seq_one_letter_code
_entity_poly.pdbx_strand_id
1 'polypeptide(L)' 'MQPYFYSIQEFLAMGEHGPYVWSTWGITVAAVIGFIFYSIHQRRRLLKDLKVQQARQQQRKQAAKR' A
#
# COMPACT_ATOMS: atom_id res chain seq x y z
N MET A 1 -6.34 5.98 44.67
CA MET A 1 -5.99 5.35 43.39
C MET A 1 -5.19 6.36 42.59
N GLN A 2 -3.91 6.10 42.32
CA GLN A 2 -3.07 7.03 41.55
C GLN A 2 -3.14 6.66 40.06
N PRO A 3 -3.41 7.61 39.15
CA PRO A 3 -3.44 7.33 37.71
C PRO A 3 -2.03 6.98 37.22
N TYR A 4 -1.91 5.85 36.51
CA TYR A 4 -0.65 5.21 36.14
C TYR A 4 0.10 5.90 34.97
N PHE A 5 -0.51 6.92 34.34
CA PHE A 5 0.12 7.72 33.30
C PHE A 5 -0.33 9.17 33.41
N TYR A 6 0.61 10.10 33.50
CA TYR A 6 0.31 11.52 33.70
C TYR A 6 0.30 12.34 32.39
N SER A 7 0.76 11.78 31.26
CA SER A 7 0.68 12.46 29.95
C SER A 7 0.85 11.54 28.74
N ILE A 8 0.34 11.98 27.59
CA ILE A 8 0.60 11.35 26.28
C ILE A 8 2.12 11.39 25.94
N GLN A 9 2.86 12.37 26.48
CA GLN A 9 4.31 12.43 26.35
C GLN A 9 5.04 11.26 27.03
N GLU A 10 4.60 10.78 28.19
CA GLU A 10 5.21 9.59 28.83
C GLU A 10 4.93 8.30 28.06
N PHE A 11 3.80 8.24 27.35
CA PHE A 11 3.46 7.12 26.48
C PHE A 11 4.33 7.10 25.20
N LEU A 12 4.60 8.27 24.63
CA LEU A 12 5.53 8.43 23.51
C LEU A 12 7.00 8.27 23.93
N ALA A 13 7.35 8.75 25.12
CA ALA A 13 8.66 8.68 25.75
C ALA A 13 8.68 7.61 26.85
N MET A 14 8.15 6.42 26.55
CA MET A 14 8.25 5.23 27.41
C MET A 14 9.71 4.74 27.45
N GLY A 15 10.61 5.52 28.07
CA GLY A 15 12.01 5.22 28.36
C GLY A 15 12.66 4.22 27.38
N GLU A 16 12.94 3.00 27.87
CA GLU A 16 13.58 1.91 27.11
C GLU A 16 12.66 1.18 26.10
N HIS A 17 11.34 1.24 26.24
CA HIS A 17 10.42 0.42 25.43
C HIS A 17 9.86 1.13 24.19
N GLY A 18 9.88 2.48 24.18
CA GLY A 18 9.45 3.30 23.04
C GLY A 18 10.06 2.88 21.69
N PRO A 19 11.39 2.66 21.58
CA PRO A 19 12.02 2.27 20.32
C PRO A 19 11.47 0.98 19.71
N TYR A 20 11.10 0.00 20.55
CA TYR A 20 10.56 -1.27 20.09
C TYR A 20 9.15 -1.11 19.51
N VAL A 21 8.27 -0.37 20.21
CA VAL A 21 6.89 -0.13 19.77
C VAL A 21 6.86 0.67 18.47
N TRP A 22 7.64 1.75 18.40
CA TRP A 22 7.72 2.58 17.20
C TRP A 22 8.34 1.84 16.02
N SER A 23 9.31 0.96 16.26
CA SER A 23 9.89 0.12 15.20
C SER A 23 8.86 -0.88 14.65
N THR A 24 8.11 -1.57 15.52
CA THR A 24 7.04 -2.48 15.08
C THR A 24 5.98 -1.72 14.29
N TRP A 25 5.50 -0.58 14.80
CA TRP A 25 4.56 0.27 14.08
C TRP A 25 5.11 0.76 12.74
N GLY A 26 6.36 1.21 12.71
CA GLY A 26 7.04 1.66 11.51
C GLY A 26 7.13 0.56 10.46
N ILE A 27 7.53 -0.65 10.85
CA ILE A 27 7.62 -1.82 9.96
C ILE A 27 6.23 -2.20 9.44
N THR A 28 5.21 -2.26 10.31
CA THR A 28 3.84 -2.59 9.90
C THR A 28 3.29 -1.56 8.93
N VAL A 29 3.44 -0.26 9.23
CA VAL A 29 2.99 0.82 8.35
C VAL A 29 3.72 0.77 7.01
N ALA A 30 5.04 0.57 7.03
CA ALA A 30 5.83 0.43 5.81
C ALA A 30 5.38 -0.78 4.96
N ALA A 31 5.09 -1.93 5.58
CA ALA A 31 4.58 -3.11 4.90
C ALA A 31 3.20 -2.86 4.28
N VAL A 32 2.28 -2.25 5.02
CA VAL A 32 0.94 -1.88 4.51
C VAL A 32 1.04 -0.94 3.32
N ILE A 33 1.86 0.11 3.44
CA ILE A 33 2.12 1.04 2.34
C ILE A 33 2.72 0.30 1.13
N GLY A 34 3.69 -0.59 1.37
CA GLY A 34 4.27 -1.45 0.34
C GLY A 34 3.22 -2.30 -0.39
N PHE A 35 2.30 -2.93 0.35
CA PHE A 35 1.20 -3.71 -0.24
C PHE A 35 0.22 -2.85 -1.03
N ILE A 36 -0.13 -1.66 -0.54
CA ILE A 36 -1.00 -0.72 -1.26
C ILE A 36 -0.35 -0.33 -2.58
N PHE A 37 0.93 0.06 -2.56
CA PHE A 37 1.65 0.38 -3.78
C PHE A 37 1.72 -0.82 -4.72
N TYR A 38 2.04 -2.00 -4.21
CA TYR A 38 2.09 -3.23 -5.02
C TYR A 38 0.74 -3.49 -5.72
N SER A 39 -0.36 -3.42 -4.97
CA SER A 39 -1.72 -3.62 -5.50
C SER A 39 -2.07 -2.60 -6.60
N ILE A 40 -1.77 -1.32 -6.38
CA ILE A 40 -2.00 -0.26 -7.38
C ILE A 40 -1.17 -0.52 -8.64
N HIS A 41 0.11 -0.88 -8.49
CA HIS A 41 0.99 -1.15 -9.62
C HIS A 41 0.51 -2.38 -10.41
N GLN A 42 0.12 -3.45 -9.74
CA GLN A 42 -0.41 -4.65 -10.37
C GLN A 42 -1.68 -4.35 -11.17
N ARG A 43 -2.61 -3.58 -10.59
CA ARG A 43 -3.85 -3.16 -11.28
C ARG A 43 -3.55 -2.32 -12.52
N ARG A 44 -2.61 -1.37 -12.42
CA ARG A 44 -2.20 -0.53 -13.56
C ARG A 44 -1.56 -1.35 -14.68
N ARG A 45 -0.70 -2.32 -14.34
CA ARG A 45 -0.08 -3.24 -15.30
C ARG A 45 -1.13 -4.06 -16.04
N LEU A 46 -2.05 -4.69 -15.30
CA LEU A 46 -3.12 -5.49 -15.89
C LEU A 46 -4.00 -4.68 -16.85
N LEU A 47 -4.42 -3.48 -16.43
CA LEU A 47 -5.23 -2.60 -17.29
C LEU A 47 -4.49 -2.17 -18.55
N LYS A 48 -3.17 -1.91 -18.46
CA LYS A 48 -2.36 -1.57 -19.63
C LYS A 48 -2.31 -2.73 -20.62
N ASP A 49 -2.08 -3.95 -20.13
CA ASP A 49 -2.00 -5.14 -20.97
C ASP A 49 -3.34 -5.44 -21.65
N LEU A 50 -4.45 -5.29 -20.93
CA LEU A 50 -5.79 -5.45 -21.48
C LEU A 50 -6.09 -4.41 -22.57
N LYS A 51 -5.78 -3.12 -22.35
CA LYS A 51 -5.97 -2.07 -23.36
C LYS A 51 -5.21 -2.37 -24.66
N VAL A 52 -3.97 -2.83 -24.53
CA VAL A 52 -3.12 -3.18 -25.67
C VAL A 52 -3.68 -4.39 -26.42
N GLN A 53 -4.20 -5.41 -25.71
CA GLN A 53 -4.87 -6.55 -26.35
C GLN A 53 -6.17 -6.14 -27.06
N GLN A 54 -7.01 -5.31 -26.42
CA GLN A 54 -8.25 -4.81 -26.99
C GLN A 54 -8.02 -4.00 -28.27
N ALA A 55 -7.03 -3.10 -28.28
CA ALA A 55 -6.68 -2.32 -29.47
C ALA A 55 -6.31 -3.22 -30.66
N ARG A 56 -5.51 -4.27 -30.44
CA ARG A 56 -5.16 -5.25 -31.48
C ARG A 56 -6.37 -6.03 -31.98
N GLN A 57 -7.27 -6.44 -31.09
CA GLN A 57 -8.49 -7.14 -31.49
C GLN A 57 -9.43 -6.24 -32.31
N GLN A 58 -9.54 -4.96 -31.96
CA GLN A 58 -10.35 -3.99 -32.72
C GLN A 58 -9.80 -3.78 -34.13
N GLN A 59 -8.49 -3.64 -34.30
CA GLN A 59 -7.85 -3.52 -35.61
C GLN A 59 -8.13 -4.75 -36.50
N ARG A 60 -8.02 -5.97 -35.94
CA ARG A 60 -8.33 -7.21 -36.68
C ARG A 60 -9.80 -7.28 -37.11
N LYS A 61 -10.73 -6.88 -36.23
CA LYS A 61 -12.17 -6.85 -36.56
C LYS A 61 -12.49 -5.82 -37.65
N GLN A 62 -11.81 -4.67 -37.67
CA GLN A 62 -11.98 -3.67 -38.73
C GLN A 62 -11.42 -4.14 -40.07
N ALA A 63 -10.27 -4.82 -40.07
CA ALA A 63 -9.69 -5.39 -41.29
C ALA A 63 -10.53 -6.54 -41.88
N ALA A 64 -11.19 -7.34 -41.03
CA ALA A 64 -12.10 -8.40 -41.49
C ALA A 64 -13.49 -7.89 -41.96
N LYS A 65 -13.82 -6.62 -41.68
CA LYS A 65 -15.10 -5.99 -42.07
C LYS A 65 -14.97 -5.12 -43.34
N ARG A 66 -13.74 -4.91 -43.82
CA ARG A 66 -13.42 -4.27 -45.10
C ARG A 66 -13.27 -5.33 -46.18
#